data_AF-A0A956ZKD2-F1
#
_entry.id   AF-A0A956ZKD2-F1
#
_cell.length_a   1.000
_cell.length_b   1.000
_cell.length_c   1.000
_cell.angle_alpha   90.00
_cell.angle_beta   90.00
_cell.angle_gamma   90.00
#
_symmetry.space_group_name_H-M   'P 1'
#
loop_
_entity.id
_entity.type
_entity.pdbx_description
1 polymer ?
#
loop_
_entity_poly.entity_id
_entity_poly.type
_entity_poly.pdbx_seq_one_letter_code
_entity_poly.pdbx_strand_id
1 'polypeptide(L)'
;MNEHPDHGDDPHHSGEDEEHGYGVADVPRFQAGLAVRGALLILAGLGMISGGLRTFRNHHVLGLPFAIAGVAGGLTSIWAGIIHITGGERFDDHPFL
;
A
#
# COMPACT_ATOMS: atom_id res chain seq x y z
N MET A 1 16.03 -12.25 -70.38
CA MET A 1 16.82 -11.38 -69.48
C MET A 1 15.97 -11.20 -68.25
N ASN A 2 16.42 -11.75 -67.12
CA ASN A 2 15.70 -11.76 -65.85
C ASN A 2 15.98 -10.45 -65.13
N GLU A 3 14.96 -9.62 -64.93
CA GLU A 3 15.04 -8.46 -64.06
C GLU A 3 14.44 -8.86 -62.71
N HIS A 4 15.34 -8.92 -61.72
CA HIS A 4 15.07 -9.06 -60.30
C HIS A 4 14.22 -7.86 -59.83
N PRO A 5 13.15 -8.05 -59.05
CA PRO A 5 12.62 -6.96 -58.25
C PRO A 5 13.59 -6.67 -57.11
N ASP A 6 14.18 -5.48 -57.19
CA ASP A 6 14.94 -4.80 -56.15
C ASP A 6 13.98 -4.46 -55.00
N HIS A 7 14.00 -5.26 -53.95
CA HIS A 7 13.32 -4.94 -52.70
C HIS A 7 14.18 -3.92 -51.98
N GLY A 8 13.92 -2.65 -52.28
CA GLY A 8 14.46 -1.52 -51.53
C GLY A 8 14.18 -1.72 -50.05
N ASP A 9 15.26 -1.79 -49.30
CA ASP A 9 15.32 -1.95 -47.85
C ASP A 9 14.38 -0.96 -47.16
N ASP A 10 13.37 -1.48 -46.47
CA ASP A 10 12.61 -0.74 -45.48
C ASP A 10 13.59 -0.32 -44.37
N PRO A 11 13.87 0.98 -44.16
CA PRO A 11 14.57 1.39 -42.96
C PRO A 11 13.63 1.13 -41.79
N HIS A 12 13.93 0.09 -41.02
CA HIS A 12 13.39 -0.09 -39.68
C HIS A 12 13.56 1.23 -38.93
N HIS A 13 12.44 1.91 -38.70
CA HIS A 13 12.33 3.13 -37.92
C HIS A 13 12.72 2.77 -36.48
N SER A 14 14.02 2.72 -36.19
CA SER A 14 14.58 2.66 -34.84
C SER A 14 14.48 4.06 -34.26
N GLY A 15 13.33 4.35 -33.67
CA GLY A 15 13.04 5.64 -33.07
C GLY A 15 11.69 5.63 -32.38
N GLU A 16 11.32 4.49 -31.79
CA GLU A 16 10.37 4.52 -30.69
C GLU A 16 11.09 5.20 -29.53
N ASP A 17 10.91 6.52 -29.44
CA ASP A 17 10.63 7.24 -28.21
C ASP A 17 11.32 6.68 -26.94
N GLU A 18 12.65 6.57 -26.93
CA GLU A 18 13.45 6.43 -25.71
C GLU A 18 13.51 7.75 -24.92
N GLU A 19 12.50 8.61 -25.05
CA GLU A 19 12.08 9.52 -23.99
C GLU A 19 10.98 8.85 -23.16
N HIS A 20 11.27 7.65 -22.63
CA HIS A 20 10.93 7.38 -21.24
C HIS A 20 11.76 8.33 -20.38
N GLY A 21 11.43 9.63 -20.46
CA GLY A 21 11.64 10.55 -19.38
C GLY A 21 11.06 9.83 -18.18
N TYR A 22 11.96 9.31 -17.34
CA TYR A 22 11.67 8.91 -15.98
C TYR A 22 10.95 10.09 -15.39
N GLY A 23 9.62 10.01 -15.48
CA GLY A 23 8.72 11.01 -14.97
C GLY A 23 9.14 11.17 -13.55
N VAL A 24 9.70 12.35 -13.28
CA VAL A 24 9.96 12.95 -11.98
C VAL A 24 9.13 12.20 -10.96
N ALA A 25 9.72 11.21 -10.28
CA ALA A 25 8.98 10.43 -9.32
C ALA A 25 8.78 11.35 -8.12
N ASP A 26 7.73 12.16 -8.22
CA ASP A 26 7.11 12.96 -7.18
C ASP A 26 6.63 12.01 -6.08
N VAL A 27 7.53 11.45 -5.26
CA VAL A 27 7.15 10.53 -4.18
C VAL A 27 7.21 11.06 -2.73
N PRO A 28 7.18 12.39 -2.43
CA PRO A 28 6.84 12.81 -1.07
C PRO A 28 5.34 12.60 -0.76
N ARG A 29 4.46 12.68 -1.78
CA ARG A 29 3.00 12.61 -1.58
C ARG A 29 2.51 11.19 -1.26
N PHE A 30 3.14 10.16 -1.83
CA PHE A 30 2.76 8.76 -1.58
C PHE A 30 3.09 8.33 -0.15
N GLN A 31 4.27 8.72 0.37
CA GLN A 31 4.67 8.44 1.76
C GLN A 31 3.80 9.19 2.77
N ALA A 32 3.46 10.46 2.51
CA ALA A 32 2.56 11.21 3.38
C ALA A 32 1.17 10.55 3.47
N GLY A 33 0.64 10.04 2.35
CA GLY A 33 -0.62 9.31 2.32
C GLY A 33 -0.59 8.02 3.14
N LEU A 34 0.50 7.25 3.06
CA LEU A 34 0.69 6.02 3.83
C LEU A 34 0.82 6.28 5.34
N ALA A 35 1.60 7.29 5.73
CA ALA A 35 1.75 7.67 7.13
C ALA A 35 0.43 8.14 7.75
N VAL A 36 -0.36 8.93 7.03
CA VAL A 36 -1.69 9.37 7.47
C VAL A 36 -2.64 8.18 7.61
N ARG A 37 -2.66 7.26 6.63
CA ARG A 37 -3.47 6.03 6.72
C ARG A 37 -3.08 5.19 7.93
N GLY A 38 -1.78 5.01 8.18
CA GLY A 38 -1.29 4.26 9.33
C GLY A 38 -1.67 4.92 10.66
N ALA A 39 -1.54 6.24 10.77
CA ALA A 39 -1.98 6.99 11.94
C ALA A 39 -3.49 6.86 12.18
N LEU A 40 -4.31 6.95 11.13
CA LEU A 40 -5.75 6.77 11.22
C LEU A 40 -6.13 5.36 11.70
N LEU A 41 -5.43 4.32 11.24
CA LEU A 41 -5.63 2.95 11.69
C LEU A 41 -5.27 2.77 13.17
N ILE A 42 -4.16 3.36 13.63
CA ILE A 42 -3.79 3.33 15.05
C ILE A 42 -4.89 4.00 15.90
N LEU A 43 -5.37 5.18 15.48
CA LEU A 43 -6.44 5.88 16.19
C LEU A 43 -7.75 5.08 16.19
N ALA A 44 -8.11 4.46 15.07
CA ALA A 44 -9.27 3.59 14.97
C ALA A 44 -9.15 2.39 15.93
N GLY A 45 -7.97 1.77 15.98
CA GLY A 45 -7.71 0.64 16.87
C GLY A 45 -7.79 1.01 18.36
N LEU A 46 -7.21 2.14 18.75
CA LEU A 46 -7.36 2.69 20.11
C LEU A 46 -8.82 2.99 20.45
N GLY A 47 -9.59 3.50 19.49
CA GLY A 47 -11.02 3.72 19.60
C GLY A 47 -11.80 2.43 19.83
N MET A 48 -11.50 1.37 19.08
CA MET A 48 -12.13 0.05 19.26
C MET A 48 -11.84 -0.57 20.63
N ILE A 49 -10.59 -0.52 21.09
CA ILE A 49 -10.21 -1.02 22.42
C ILE A 49 -10.96 -0.26 23.50
N SER A 50 -10.92 1.08 23.44
CA SER A 50 -11.58 1.94 24.42
C SER A 50 -13.09 1.74 24.43
N GLY A 51 -13.70 1.61 23.26
CA GLY A 51 -15.14 1.35 23.10
C GLY A 51 -15.55 -0.02 23.64
N GLY A 52 -14.78 -1.07 23.34
CA GLY A 52 -15.01 -2.42 23.85
C GLY A 52 -14.92 -2.48 25.38
N LEU A 53 -13.86 -1.89 25.95
CA LEU A 53 -13.68 -1.82 27.41
C LEU A 53 -14.76 -0.99 28.09
N ARG A 54 -15.15 0.15 27.52
CA ARG A 54 -16.24 0.97 28.04
C ARG A 54 -17.58 0.23 28.01
N THR A 55 -17.84 -0.54 26.95
CA THR A 55 -19.04 -1.36 26.80
C THR A 55 -19.09 -2.45 27.85
N PHE A 56 -17.99 -3.18 28.07
CA PHE A 56 -17.87 -4.17 29.13
C PHE A 56 -18.08 -3.57 30.52
N ARG A 57 -17.49 -2.41 30.79
CA ARG A 57 -17.66 -1.71 32.08
C ARG A 57 -19.12 -1.34 32.37
N ASN A 58 -19.91 -1.03 31.34
CA ASN A 58 -21.31 -0.65 31.51
C ASN A 58 -22.26 -1.85 31.44
N HIS A 59 -21.88 -2.91 30.73
CA HIS A 59 -22.71 -4.09 30.48
C HIS A 59 -21.86 -5.34 30.63
N HIS A 60 -21.74 -5.86 31.85
CA HIS A 60 -20.75 -6.90 32.18
C HIS A 60 -21.00 -8.22 31.43
N VAL A 61 -22.27 -8.63 31.25
CA VAL A 61 -22.63 -9.93 30.64
C VAL A 61 -22.62 -9.87 29.12
N LEU A 62 -23.26 -8.85 28.53
CA LEU A 62 -23.32 -8.69 27.07
C LEU A 62 -22.11 -7.98 26.49
N GLY A 63 -21.36 -7.22 27.29
CA GLY A 63 -20.21 -6.44 26.85
C GLY A 63 -18.91 -7.23 26.78
N LEU A 64 -18.83 -8.44 27.34
CA LEU A 64 -17.66 -9.30 27.23
C LEU A 64 -17.31 -9.63 25.75
N PRO A 65 -18.24 -10.13 24.91
CA PRO A 65 -17.93 -10.37 23.50
C PRO A 65 -17.55 -9.09 22.75
N PHE A 66 -18.15 -7.94 23.08
CA PHE A 66 -17.76 -6.65 22.49
C PHE A 66 -16.37 -6.18 22.94
N ALA A 67 -15.97 -6.45 24.19
CA ALA A 67 -14.62 -6.18 24.65
C ALA A 67 -13.60 -7.08 23.95
N ILE A 68 -13.89 -8.38 23.81
CA ILE A 68 -13.03 -9.31 23.08
C ILE A 68 -12.88 -8.88 21.62
N ALA A 69 -13.99 -8.61 20.93
CA ALA A 69 -13.98 -8.17 19.54
C ALA A 69 -13.30 -6.80 19.38
N GLY A 70 -13.56 -5.85 20.29
CA GLY A 70 -12.96 -4.52 20.27
C GLY A 70 -11.45 -4.56 20.53
N VAL A 71 -10.98 -5.42 21.44
CA VAL A 71 -9.55 -5.61 21.70
C VAL A 71 -8.86 -6.30 20.53
N ALA A 72 -9.42 -7.41 20.03
CA ALA A 72 -8.84 -8.15 18.91
C ALA A 72 -8.82 -7.32 17.61
N GLY A 73 -9.93 -6.65 17.30
CA GLY A 73 -10.03 -5.74 16.16
C GLY A 73 -9.11 -4.53 16.30
N GLY A 74 -9.03 -3.97 17.52
CA GLY A 74 -8.17 -2.83 17.80
C GLY A 74 -6.68 -3.15 17.68
N LEU A 75 -6.24 -4.28 18.20
CA LEU A 75 -4.85 -4.75 18.05
C LEU A 75 -4.50 -4.99 16.57
N THR A 76 -5.41 -5.61 15.82
CA THR A 76 -5.24 -5.84 14.37
C THR A 76 -5.12 -4.52 13.61
N SER A 77 -5.94 -3.53 13.95
CA SER A 77 -5.91 -2.21 13.33
C SER A 77 -4.64 -1.43 13.67
N ILE A 78 -4.16 -1.50 14.91
CA ILE A 78 -2.87 -0.92 15.33
C ILE A 78 -1.72 -1.59 14.57
N TRP A 79 -1.72 -2.93 14.48
CA TRP A 79 -0.70 -3.67 13.73
C TRP A 79 -0.67 -3.26 12.26
N ALA A 80 -1.83 -3.20 11.61
CA ALA A 80 -1.96 -2.71 10.25
C ALA A 80 -1.43 -1.27 10.11
N GLY A 81 -1.76 -0.40 11.08
CA GLY A 81 -1.29 0.98 11.09
C GLY A 81 0.23 1.10 11.22
N ILE A 82 0.86 0.28 12.07
CA ILE A 82 2.32 0.22 12.19
C ILE A 82 2.94 -0.15 10.85
N ILE A 83 2.44 -1.19 10.17
CA ILE A 83 2.97 -1.62 8.86
C ILE A 83 2.89 -0.50 7.81
N HIS A 84 1.81 0.28 7.82
CA HIS A 84 1.65 1.42 6.91
C HIS A 84 2.62 2.57 7.23
N ILE A 85 2.94 2.80 8.51
CA ILE A 85 3.92 3.83 8.93
C ILE A 85 5.35 3.37 8.64
N THR A 86 5.67 2.10 8.91
CA THR A 86 7.03 1.56 8.73
C THR A 86 7.35 1.27 7.26
N GLY A 87 6.38 1.39 6.35
CA GLY A 87 6.58 1.24 4.91
C GLY A 87 6.85 -0.21 4.51
N GLY A 88 5.88 -1.10 4.74
CA GLY A 88 5.95 -2.54 4.41
C GLY A 88 6.38 -2.91 2.97
N GLU A 89 6.57 -1.94 2.08
CA GLU A 89 7.09 -2.09 0.71
C GLU A 89 8.62 -2.29 0.64
N ARG A 90 9.40 -1.99 1.70
CA ARG A 90 10.87 -2.16 1.64
C ARG A 90 11.39 -3.60 1.74
N PHE A 91 10.51 -4.60 1.87
CA PHE A 91 10.92 -6.00 1.90
C PHE A 91 11.05 -6.65 0.51
N ASP A 92 10.65 -5.95 -0.56
CA ASP A 92 10.68 -6.45 -1.95
C ASP A 92 11.76 -5.78 -2.83
N ASP A 93 12.57 -4.86 -2.28
CA ASP A 93 13.69 -4.23 -2.99
C ASP A 93 14.96 -5.11 -3.04
N HIS A 94 14.82 -6.41 -2.78
CA HIS A 94 15.85 -7.39 -3.09
C HIS A 94 15.47 -8.13 -4.38
N PRO A 95 15.82 -7.61 -5.57
CA PRO A 95 15.95 -8.49 -6.71
C PRO A 95 17.00 -9.53 -6.32
N PHE A 96 16.62 -10.80 -6.28
CA PHE A 96 17.55 -11.90 -6.05
C PHE A 96 18.66 -11.82 -7.13
N LEU A 97 19.79 -11.22 -6.77
CA LEU A 97 21.06 -11.17 -7.49
C LEU A 97 22.18 -11.47 -6.50
#